data_AF-A0A844IIV1-F1
#
_entry.id   AF-A0A844IIV1-F1
#
_cell.length_a   1.000
_cell.length_b   1.000
_cell.length_c   1.000
_cell.angle_alpha   90.00
_cell.angle_beta   90.00
_cell.angle_gamma   90.00
#
_symmetry.space_group_name_H-M   'P 1'
#
loop_
_entity.id
_entity.type
_entity.pdbx_description
1 polymer ?
#
loop_
_entity_poly.entity_id
_entity_poly.type
_entity_poly.pdbx_seq_one_letter_code
_entity_poly.pdbx_strand_id
1 'polypeptide(L)'
;MNMHSVKIVALGTIGVLATTTSTLAQFNTNPIHLTQATSFTCGPHLKTYVVRSLDNRAGTGIRCVKFSEGGAGGASIPRLAWYGEGAWGGCTYRHLGHAFYEGRMLVGSASDFHGNGECTNNNFPRNLTVRGTTPDWTVIQVTGAWNEEWRSVSSTSYRPLPRPQTCGGYLDQYRVSDLGGGRPGAGLRCMLKVGQANTTWFGNGNWNGNTYSHLGTRGNNGYGAGDICGNGFGPSCNNFGYGSLTFTPTPGGFKVTGAWSEQWRR
;
A
#
# COMPACT_ATOMS: atom_id res chain seq x y z
N MET A 1 -34.13 40.11 -94.55
CA MET A 1 -34.97 38.89 -94.62
C MET A 1 -34.64 38.01 -93.43
N ASN A 2 -35.66 37.33 -92.91
CA ASN A 2 -35.69 36.37 -91.80
C ASN A 2 -35.91 36.90 -90.39
N MET A 3 -37.21 37.11 -90.20
CA MET A 3 -38.09 37.01 -89.05
C MET A 3 -37.89 35.75 -88.17
N HIS A 4 -38.33 35.91 -86.91
CA HIS A 4 -38.83 34.92 -85.95
C HIS A 4 -37.85 34.16 -85.05
N SER A 5 -37.91 34.45 -83.74
CA SER A 5 -38.90 33.81 -82.87
C SER A 5 -38.96 34.49 -81.49
N VAL A 6 -40.18 34.67 -80.99
CA VAL A 6 -40.51 35.14 -79.64
C VAL A 6 -40.83 33.91 -78.79
N LYS A 7 -40.35 33.86 -77.53
CA LYS A 7 -41.19 33.57 -76.34
C LYS A 7 -40.41 33.59 -75.02
N ILE A 8 -40.86 34.52 -74.17
CA ILE A 8 -41.17 34.39 -72.73
C ILE A 8 -40.08 33.80 -71.83
N VAL A 9 -39.48 34.68 -71.01
CA VAL A 9 -38.84 34.29 -69.75
C VAL A 9 -39.63 34.93 -68.61
N ALA A 10 -40.13 34.08 -67.73
CA ALA A 10 -40.95 34.42 -66.58
C ALA A 10 -40.12 35.11 -65.49
N LEU A 11 -40.72 36.12 -64.84
CA LEU A 11 -40.22 36.74 -63.62
C LEU A 11 -40.29 35.73 -62.46
N GLY A 12 -39.12 35.35 -61.94
CA GLY A 12 -38.95 34.64 -60.68
C GLY A 12 -38.27 35.54 -59.66
N THR A 13 -38.98 35.80 -58.57
CA THR A 13 -38.61 36.63 -57.42
C THR A 13 -37.31 36.20 -56.75
N ILE A 14 -36.48 37.19 -56.39
CA ILE A 14 -35.27 37.01 -55.57
C ILE A 14 -35.72 36.81 -54.12
N GLY A 15 -35.72 35.55 -53.66
CA GLY A 15 -35.74 35.21 -52.25
C GLY A 15 -34.30 35.08 -51.75
N VAL A 16 -33.84 36.02 -50.93
CA VAL A 16 -32.57 35.87 -50.20
C VAL A 16 -32.80 34.84 -49.10
N LEU A 17 -32.29 33.62 -49.26
CA LEU A 17 -32.16 32.68 -48.15
C LEU A 17 -31.08 33.23 -47.20
N ALA A 18 -31.51 33.74 -46.05
CA ALA A 18 -30.62 33.94 -44.91
C ALA A 18 -30.14 32.57 -44.43
N THR A 19 -28.91 32.20 -44.79
CA THR A 19 -28.22 31.06 -44.18
C THR A 19 -27.84 31.46 -42.76
N THR A 20 -28.63 31.00 -41.78
CA THR A 20 -28.20 30.99 -40.38
C THR A 20 -27.01 30.04 -40.29
N THR A 21 -25.80 30.60 -40.22
CA THR A 21 -24.64 29.84 -39.81
C THR A 21 -24.87 29.41 -38.36
N SER A 22 -25.18 28.13 -38.18
CA SER A 22 -25.12 27.52 -36.86
C SER A 22 -23.67 27.62 -36.42
N THR A 23 -23.36 28.57 -35.55
CA THR A 23 -22.14 28.54 -34.77
C THR A 23 -22.21 27.28 -33.92
N LEU A 24 -21.64 26.18 -34.43
CA LEU A 24 -21.25 25.07 -33.58
C LEU A 24 -20.35 25.70 -32.53
N ALA A 25 -20.84 25.79 -31.30
CA ALA A 25 -19.99 26.03 -30.15
C ALA A 25 -18.85 25.00 -30.28
N GLN A 26 -17.64 25.50 -30.53
CA GLN A 26 -16.46 24.65 -30.45
C GLN A 26 -16.45 24.11 -29.02
N PHE A 27 -16.84 22.84 -28.87
CA PHE A 27 -16.57 22.11 -27.66
C PHE A 27 -15.07 22.20 -27.48
N ASN A 28 -14.68 22.96 -26.47
CA ASN A 28 -13.30 23.03 -26.05
C ASN A 28 -12.94 21.64 -25.53
N THR A 29 -12.47 20.78 -26.42
CA THR A 29 -11.80 19.53 -26.08
C THR A 29 -10.40 19.86 -25.59
N ASN A 30 -10.30 20.73 -24.59
CA ASN A 30 -9.29 20.52 -23.58
C ASN A 30 -9.51 19.08 -23.13
N PRO A 31 -8.54 18.17 -23.27
CA PRO A 31 -8.67 16.86 -22.67
C PRO A 31 -9.05 17.15 -21.22
N ILE A 32 -10.22 16.66 -20.80
CA ILE A 32 -10.50 16.55 -19.38
C ILE A 32 -9.36 15.63 -18.92
N HIS A 33 -8.32 16.23 -18.36
CA HIS A 33 -7.39 15.53 -17.52
C HIS A 33 -8.25 15.14 -16.33
N LEU A 34 -9.00 14.03 -16.48
CA LEU A 34 -9.45 13.23 -15.37
C LEU A 34 -8.13 12.83 -14.72
N THR A 35 -7.63 13.68 -13.81
CA THR A 35 -6.69 13.25 -12.81
C THR A 35 -7.43 12.13 -12.10
N GLN A 36 -7.17 10.91 -12.55
CA GLN A 36 -7.68 9.70 -11.94
C GLN A 36 -7.45 9.90 -10.46
N ALA A 37 -8.52 10.03 -9.68
CA ALA A 37 -8.38 10.22 -8.25
C ALA A 37 -7.55 9.03 -7.78
N THR A 38 -6.31 9.28 -7.36
CA THR A 38 -5.40 8.23 -6.94
C THR A 38 -5.90 7.71 -5.61
N SER A 39 -6.93 6.86 -5.65
CA SER A 39 -7.49 6.22 -4.47
C SER A 39 -6.53 5.09 -4.08
N PHE A 40 -5.77 5.35 -3.03
CA PHE A 40 -4.94 4.36 -2.38
C PHE A 40 -5.76 3.60 -1.33
N THR A 41 -5.52 2.29 -1.29
CA THR A 41 -5.93 1.39 -0.22
C THR A 41 -4.81 0.37 0.00
N CYS A 42 -4.69 -0.15 1.21
CA CYS A 42 -3.79 -1.24 1.55
C CYS A 42 -4.25 -2.60 1.01
N GLY A 43 -5.32 -2.64 0.20
CA GLY A 43 -5.95 -3.86 -0.28
C GLY A 43 -7.04 -4.37 0.66
N PRO A 44 -7.84 -5.36 0.22
CA PRO A 44 -9.03 -5.83 0.95
C PRO A 44 -8.71 -6.64 2.23
N HIS A 45 -7.46 -7.04 2.42
CA HIS A 45 -7.04 -7.94 3.50
C HIS A 45 -6.20 -7.26 4.58
N LEU A 46 -6.08 -5.94 4.51
CA LEU A 46 -5.41 -5.08 5.46
C LEU A 46 -6.30 -3.87 5.74
N LYS A 47 -6.29 -3.36 6.96
CA LYS A 47 -6.97 -2.08 7.25
C LYS A 47 -6.07 -0.91 6.83
N THR A 48 -6.65 0.02 6.08
CA THR A 48 -5.99 1.25 5.64
C THR A 48 -6.24 2.35 6.67
N TYR A 49 -5.16 2.93 7.19
CA TYR A 49 -5.24 4.11 8.05
C TYR A 49 -4.50 5.28 7.43
N VAL A 50 -5.05 6.49 7.61
CA VAL A 50 -4.32 7.74 7.44
C VAL A 50 -3.75 8.21 8.78
N VAL A 51 -2.55 8.77 8.75
CA VAL A 51 -1.83 9.20 9.95
C VAL A 51 -1.94 10.70 10.15
N ARG A 52 -2.23 11.09 11.39
CA ARG A 52 -2.18 12.48 11.87
C ARG A 52 -1.17 12.57 13.01
N SER A 53 -0.28 13.56 12.96
CA SER A 53 0.61 13.86 14.08
C SER A 53 -0.21 14.46 15.23
N LEU A 54 0.04 14.00 16.46
CA LEU A 54 -0.51 14.59 17.67
C LEU A 54 0.38 15.70 18.25
N ASP A 55 1.58 15.88 17.70
CA ASP A 55 2.51 16.97 18.02
C ASP A 55 2.38 18.16 17.06
N ASN A 56 1.29 18.22 16.28
CA ASN A 56 1.06 19.24 15.25
C ASN A 56 2.15 19.31 14.15
N ARG A 57 2.89 18.21 13.93
CA ARG A 57 3.88 18.15 12.84
C ARG A 57 3.16 18.05 11.49
N ALA A 58 3.48 18.94 10.56
CA ALA A 58 2.93 18.91 9.21
C ALA A 58 3.44 17.68 8.44
N GLY A 59 2.53 16.94 7.81
CA GLY A 59 2.87 15.77 7.00
C GLY A 59 1.68 14.87 6.73
N THR A 60 1.96 13.78 6.02
CA THR A 60 0.97 12.75 5.65
C THR A 60 1.60 11.37 5.75
N GLY A 61 0.77 10.35 5.90
CA GLY A 61 1.25 8.97 5.87
C GLY A 61 0.10 7.99 5.95
N ILE A 62 0.44 6.73 5.66
CA ILE A 62 -0.48 5.60 5.74
C ILE A 62 0.04 4.55 6.72
N ARG A 63 -0.88 3.74 7.23
CA ARG A 63 -0.55 2.44 7.85
C ARG A 63 -1.40 1.38 7.19
N CYS A 64 -0.75 0.32 6.72
CA CYS A 64 -1.39 -0.91 6.34
C CYS A 64 -1.28 -1.87 7.51
N VAL A 65 -2.41 -2.22 8.12
CA VAL A 65 -2.44 -2.96 9.38
C VAL A 65 -3.08 -4.33 9.17
N LYS A 66 -2.37 -5.39 9.58
CA LYS A 66 -2.91 -6.74 9.69
C LYS A 66 -3.17 -7.05 11.16
N PHE A 67 -4.42 -7.39 11.49
CA PHE A 67 -4.79 -7.83 12.84
C PHE A 67 -4.66 -9.35 12.96
N SER A 68 -4.34 -9.83 14.16
CA SER A 68 -4.40 -11.27 14.47
C SER A 68 -5.82 -11.82 14.35
N GLU A 69 -5.93 -13.07 13.89
CA GLU A 69 -7.15 -13.87 14.04
C GLU A 69 -7.29 -14.35 15.51
N GLY A 70 -8.50 -14.28 16.06
CA GLY A 70 -8.82 -14.73 17.42
C GLY A 70 -8.75 -13.65 18.50
N GLY A 71 -9.08 -14.06 19.73
CA GLY A 71 -8.99 -13.22 20.94
C GLY A 71 -7.56 -12.77 21.24
N ALA A 72 -7.34 -12.06 22.35
CA ALA A 72 -6.03 -11.53 22.73
C ALA A 72 -4.97 -12.64 22.67
N GLY A 73 -4.20 -12.67 21.58
CA GLY A 73 -3.03 -13.53 21.48
C GLY A 73 -2.14 -13.22 22.68
N GLY A 74 -1.60 -14.26 23.31
CA GLY A 74 -0.66 -14.09 24.41
C GLY A 74 0.58 -13.30 23.97
N ALA A 75 1.54 -13.12 24.88
CA ALA A 75 2.73 -12.29 24.67
C ALA A 75 3.60 -12.67 23.45
N SER A 76 3.34 -13.80 22.77
CA SER A 76 4.09 -14.29 21.62
C SER A 76 3.43 -14.02 20.25
N ILE A 77 2.17 -13.58 20.20
CA ILE A 77 1.44 -13.33 18.95
C ILE A 77 1.10 -11.85 18.84
N PRO A 78 1.54 -11.15 17.77
CA PRO A 78 1.20 -9.75 17.59
C PRO A 78 -0.31 -9.58 17.52
N ARG A 79 -0.88 -8.69 18.34
CA ARG A 79 -2.28 -8.29 18.19
C ARG A 79 -2.52 -7.59 16.85
N LEU A 80 -1.55 -6.76 16.47
CA LEU A 80 -1.50 -6.11 15.18
C LEU A 80 -0.05 -6.00 14.70
N ALA A 81 0.11 -6.06 13.39
CA ALA A 81 1.33 -5.77 12.66
C ALA A 81 1.03 -4.66 11.65
N TRP A 82 2.01 -3.82 11.34
CA TRP A 82 1.83 -2.76 10.36
C TRP A 82 3.06 -2.53 9.50
N TYR A 83 2.80 -2.13 8.27
CA TYR A 83 3.72 -1.37 7.43
C TYR A 83 3.25 0.09 7.41
N GLY A 84 4.17 1.02 7.51
CA GLY A 84 3.87 2.45 7.47
C GLY A 84 4.83 3.21 6.56
N GLU A 85 4.29 4.18 5.82
CA GLU A 85 5.10 5.13 5.06
C GLU A 85 4.44 6.51 5.02
N GLY A 86 5.24 7.54 4.76
CA GLY A 86 4.75 8.91 4.76
C GLY A 86 5.86 9.94 4.61
N ALA A 87 5.52 11.20 4.89
CA ALA A 87 6.45 12.29 4.99
C ALA A 87 6.09 13.24 6.12
N TRP A 88 7.08 13.67 6.90
CA TRP A 88 6.95 14.69 7.94
C TRP A 88 7.89 15.86 7.65
N GLY A 89 7.36 17.06 7.47
CA GLY A 89 8.18 18.25 7.16
C GLY A 89 9.06 18.08 5.91
N GLY A 90 8.53 17.43 4.86
CA GLY A 90 9.27 17.14 3.62
C GLY A 90 10.21 15.92 3.69
N CYS A 91 10.41 15.33 4.87
CA CYS A 91 11.25 14.16 5.07
C CYS A 91 10.43 12.87 4.96
N THR A 92 10.74 12.00 4.01
CA THR A 92 10.05 10.71 3.86
C THR A 92 10.52 9.69 4.90
N TYR A 93 9.63 8.78 5.26
CA TYR A 93 9.92 7.68 6.16
C TYR A 93 9.19 6.41 5.72
N ARG A 94 9.73 5.26 6.14
CA ARG A 94 9.06 3.96 6.11
C ARG A 94 9.41 3.20 7.38
N HIS A 95 8.45 2.49 7.96
CA HIS A 95 8.70 1.63 9.12
C HIS A 95 7.85 0.37 9.07
N LEU A 96 8.36 -0.65 9.74
CA LEU A 96 7.66 -1.91 10.01
C LEU A 96 7.54 -2.05 11.52
N GLY A 97 6.37 -2.48 11.99
CA GLY A 97 6.19 -2.70 13.42
C GLY A 97 5.11 -3.71 13.76
N HIS A 98 5.06 -4.03 15.04
CA HIS A 98 4.08 -4.93 15.64
C HIS A 98 3.76 -4.52 17.08
N ALA A 99 2.63 -4.97 17.62
CA ALA A 99 2.29 -4.74 19.02
C ALA A 99 1.65 -5.97 19.66
N PHE A 100 1.99 -6.21 20.93
CA PHE A 100 1.57 -7.36 21.72
C PHE A 100 0.82 -6.90 22.96
N TYR A 101 -0.07 -7.76 23.46
CA TYR A 101 -0.68 -7.53 24.76
C TYR A 101 0.32 -7.79 25.89
N GLU A 102 0.40 -6.81 26.79
CA GLU A 102 1.09 -6.89 28.07
C GLU A 102 0.10 -6.49 29.16
N GLY A 103 -0.52 -7.51 29.76
CA GLY A 103 -1.71 -7.32 30.56
C GLY A 103 -2.83 -6.70 29.72
N ARG A 104 -3.22 -5.47 30.05
CA ARG A 104 -4.29 -4.72 29.34
C ARG A 104 -3.76 -3.71 28.32
N MET A 105 -2.45 -3.52 28.23
CA MET A 105 -1.83 -2.55 27.33
C MET A 105 -1.31 -3.24 26.07
N LEU A 106 -1.33 -2.54 24.93
CA LEU A 106 -0.56 -2.96 23.77
C LEU A 106 0.77 -2.23 23.74
N VAL A 107 1.85 -2.99 23.77
CA VAL A 107 3.22 -2.48 23.67
C VAL A 107 3.77 -2.82 22.29
N GLY A 108 4.21 -1.80 21.57
CA GLY A 108 4.69 -1.89 20.20
C GLY A 108 6.20 -1.76 20.08
N SER A 109 6.73 -2.40 19.05
CA SER A 109 8.09 -2.18 18.56
C SER A 109 8.06 -1.87 17.07
N ALA A 110 9.02 -1.07 16.60
CA ALA A 110 9.17 -0.75 15.18
C ALA A 110 10.62 -0.51 14.79
N SER A 111 10.90 -0.60 13.50
CA SER A 111 12.17 -0.21 12.91
C SER A 111 11.94 0.48 11.58
N ASP A 112 12.78 1.47 11.29
CA ASP A 112 12.74 2.16 10.00
C ASP A 112 13.37 1.30 8.90
N PHE A 113 12.85 1.44 7.68
CA PHE A 113 13.60 1.10 6.47
C PHE A 113 14.56 2.24 6.17
N HIS A 114 15.71 1.92 5.57
CA HIS A 114 16.67 2.94 5.19
C HIS A 114 17.45 2.56 3.93
N GLY A 115 17.89 3.57 3.17
CA GLY A 115 18.61 3.41 1.91
C GLY A 115 17.72 3.41 0.65
N ASN A 116 16.44 3.77 0.78
CA ASN A 116 15.49 3.89 -0.33
C ASN A 116 14.94 5.33 -0.48
N GLY A 117 15.70 6.31 0.03
CA GLY A 117 15.33 7.73 0.04
C GLY A 117 14.67 8.22 1.33
N GLU A 118 14.53 7.39 2.36
CA GLU A 118 14.06 7.82 3.69
C GLU A 118 15.08 8.71 4.39
N CYS A 119 14.59 9.70 5.14
CA CYS A 119 15.45 10.60 5.92
C CYS A 119 15.82 10.02 7.29
N THR A 120 15.04 9.07 7.80
CA THR A 120 15.25 8.49 9.13
C THR A 120 15.79 7.07 9.03
N ASN A 121 16.52 6.67 10.06
CA ASN A 121 17.06 5.33 10.25
C ASN A 121 17.12 5.08 11.75
N ASN A 122 15.98 4.76 12.35
CA ASN A 122 15.84 4.56 13.78
C ASN A 122 15.29 3.17 14.11
N ASN A 123 15.42 2.83 15.39
CA ASN A 123 14.95 1.58 15.95
C ASN A 123 14.22 1.84 17.26
N PHE A 124 13.09 1.16 17.45
CA PHE A 124 12.12 1.49 18.48
C PHE A 124 11.67 0.21 19.21
N PRO A 125 12.53 -0.41 20.04
CA PRO A 125 12.20 -1.64 20.75
C PRO A 125 11.29 -1.34 21.96
N ARG A 126 10.06 -1.87 21.95
CA ARG A 126 9.10 -1.84 23.08
C ARG A 126 8.82 -0.45 23.64
N ASN A 127 8.93 0.59 22.83
CA ASN A 127 8.81 1.99 23.25
C ASN A 127 7.60 2.69 22.64
N LEU A 128 6.65 1.91 22.09
CA LEU A 128 5.37 2.40 21.60
C LEU A 128 4.26 1.87 22.51
N THR A 129 3.33 2.73 22.90
CA THR A 129 2.05 2.33 23.51
C THR A 129 0.96 2.50 22.48
N VAL A 130 0.19 1.43 22.24
CA VAL A 130 -0.88 1.41 21.24
C VAL A 130 -2.23 1.33 21.93
N ARG A 131 -3.15 2.22 21.57
CA ARG A 131 -4.52 2.26 22.12
C ARG A 131 -5.51 2.39 20.98
N GLY A 132 -6.45 1.46 20.87
CA GLY A 132 -7.47 1.47 19.81
C GLY A 132 -8.88 1.62 20.34
N THR A 133 -9.77 2.19 19.54
CA THR A 133 -11.22 2.18 19.80
C THR A 133 -11.79 0.79 19.52
N THR A 134 -11.89 -0.04 20.55
CA THR A 134 -12.47 -1.39 20.43
C THR A 134 -14.00 -1.34 20.34
N PRO A 135 -14.65 -2.28 19.62
CA PRO A 135 -14.06 -3.44 18.93
C PRO A 135 -13.56 -3.13 17.51
N ASP A 136 -13.89 -1.98 16.94
CA ASP A 136 -13.76 -1.74 15.50
C ASP A 136 -12.36 -1.26 15.05
N TRP A 137 -11.54 -0.83 16.00
CA TRP A 137 -10.21 -0.25 15.76
C TRP A 137 -10.25 0.89 14.73
N THR A 138 -11.31 1.70 14.73
CA THR A 138 -11.46 2.81 13.76
C THR A 138 -10.43 3.92 14.00
N VAL A 139 -10.00 4.11 15.23
CA VAL A 139 -8.94 5.03 15.63
C VAL A 139 -7.92 4.27 16.47
N ILE A 140 -6.64 4.46 16.16
CA ILE A 140 -5.51 3.98 16.95
C ILE A 140 -4.66 5.16 17.34
N GLN A 141 -4.39 5.33 18.62
CA GLN A 141 -3.39 6.25 19.13
C GLN A 141 -2.10 5.47 19.41
N VAL A 142 -0.98 6.00 18.93
CA VAL A 142 0.35 5.47 19.21
C VAL A 142 1.17 6.57 19.87
N THR A 143 1.67 6.30 21.06
CA THR A 143 2.48 7.23 21.85
C THR A 143 3.81 6.58 22.26
N GLY A 144 4.79 7.39 22.68
CA GLY A 144 6.13 6.94 23.05
C GLY A 144 7.17 7.52 22.12
N ALA A 145 7.83 6.69 21.31
CA ALA A 145 8.85 7.17 20.36
C ALA A 145 8.33 8.09 19.25
N TRP A 146 7.04 7.97 18.90
CA TRP A 146 6.31 8.98 18.16
C TRP A 146 4.89 9.12 18.72
N ASN A 147 4.27 10.26 18.44
CA ASN A 147 2.94 10.61 18.92
C ASN A 147 2.00 10.84 17.73
N GLU A 148 1.22 9.79 17.42
CA GLU A 148 0.41 9.72 16.21
C GLU A 148 -1.00 9.21 16.51
N GLU A 149 -1.94 9.62 15.68
CA GLU A 149 -3.27 9.05 15.58
C GLU A 149 -3.49 8.50 14.18
N TRP A 150 -3.94 7.25 14.10
CA TRP A 150 -4.25 6.55 12.86
C TRP A 150 -5.77 6.44 12.76
N ARG A 151 -6.36 6.95 11.67
CA ARG A 151 -7.80 6.86 11.41
C ARG A 151 -8.07 5.95 10.23
N SER A 152 -8.91 4.94 10.45
CA SER A 152 -9.29 3.98 9.42
C SER A 152 -10.09 4.69 8.32
N VAL A 153 -9.77 4.39 7.07
CA VAL A 153 -10.47 4.91 5.88
C VAL A 153 -10.70 3.79 4.87
N SER A 154 -11.72 3.92 4.02
CA SER A 154 -11.94 3.00 2.90
C SER A 154 -10.94 3.24 1.76
N SER A 155 -10.58 4.50 1.52
CA SER A 155 -9.54 4.92 0.58
C SER A 155 -9.00 6.31 0.95
N THR A 156 -7.88 6.69 0.35
CA THR A 156 -7.26 8.01 0.53
C THR A 156 -6.55 8.46 -0.75
N SER A 157 -6.25 9.75 -0.91
CA SER A 157 -5.50 10.29 -2.05
C SER A 157 -3.97 10.12 -1.95
N TYR A 158 -3.50 9.38 -0.93
CA TYR A 158 -2.08 9.16 -0.68
C TYR A 158 -1.37 8.58 -1.90
N ARG A 159 -0.15 9.04 -2.16
CA ARG A 159 0.71 8.54 -3.24
C ARG A 159 1.83 7.69 -2.61
N PRO A 160 1.83 6.38 -2.88
CA PRO A 160 2.87 5.49 -2.37
C PRO A 160 4.27 5.90 -2.76
N LEU A 161 5.21 5.65 -1.86
CA LEU A 161 6.62 5.78 -2.18
C LEU A 161 7.08 4.60 -3.06
N PRO A 162 8.19 4.70 -3.81
CA PRO A 162 8.72 3.58 -4.59
C PRO A 162 8.97 2.33 -3.74
N ARG A 163 8.84 1.11 -4.27
CA ARG A 163 9.07 -0.09 -3.45
C ARG A 163 10.51 -0.15 -2.94
N PRO A 164 10.73 -0.50 -1.66
CA PRO A 164 12.07 -0.60 -1.12
C PRO A 164 12.88 -1.67 -1.86
N GLN A 165 14.17 -1.39 -2.03
CA GLN A 165 15.18 -2.28 -2.61
C GLN A 165 16.14 -2.84 -1.55
N THR A 166 16.18 -2.18 -0.38
CA THR A 166 16.93 -2.55 0.81
C THR A 166 16.08 -2.33 2.07
N CYS A 167 16.36 -3.08 3.13
CA CYS A 167 15.68 -2.97 4.42
C CYS A 167 16.35 -1.98 5.38
N GLY A 168 17.59 -1.55 5.13
CA GLY A 168 18.38 -0.79 6.11
C GLY A 168 18.95 -1.65 7.25
N GLY A 169 19.56 -1.02 8.25
CA GLY A 169 20.35 -1.71 9.29
C GLY A 169 19.55 -2.40 10.39
N TYR A 170 18.32 -1.92 10.65
CA TYR A 170 17.50 -2.39 11.78
C TYR A 170 16.52 -3.51 11.43
N LEU A 171 16.44 -3.89 10.16
CA LEU A 171 15.61 -4.98 9.66
C LEU A 171 16.50 -6.12 9.13
N ASP A 172 16.08 -7.36 9.37
CA ASP A 172 16.76 -8.51 8.79
C ASP A 172 16.33 -8.61 7.33
N GLN A 173 17.29 -8.40 6.44
CA GLN A 173 17.08 -8.46 5.00
C GLN A 173 17.28 -9.88 4.48
N TYR A 174 16.34 -10.32 3.64
CA TYR A 174 16.47 -11.55 2.88
C TYR A 174 16.16 -11.30 1.40
N ARG A 175 16.98 -11.88 0.53
CA ARG A 175 16.66 -12.10 -0.88
C ARG A 175 15.88 -13.40 -1.01
N VAL A 176 14.87 -13.37 -1.85
CA VAL A 176 13.95 -14.49 -2.06
C VAL A 176 14.12 -15.07 -3.44
N SER A 177 14.19 -16.39 -3.52
CA SER A 177 14.07 -17.17 -4.75
C SER A 177 12.99 -18.25 -4.59
N ASP A 178 12.58 -18.84 -5.70
CA ASP A 178 11.72 -20.04 -5.68
C ASP A 178 12.44 -21.18 -4.96
N LEU A 179 11.71 -21.95 -4.14
CA LEU A 179 12.30 -23.06 -3.39
C LEU A 179 12.64 -24.25 -4.27
N GLY A 180 11.81 -24.52 -5.29
CA GLY A 180 12.04 -25.59 -6.28
C GLY A 180 12.97 -25.19 -7.43
N GLY A 181 13.31 -23.90 -7.53
CA GLY A 181 14.13 -23.35 -8.61
C GLY A 181 13.43 -23.24 -9.97
N GLY A 182 12.15 -23.63 -10.06
CA GLY A 182 11.42 -23.73 -11.32
C GLY A 182 10.69 -22.45 -11.71
N ARG A 183 10.43 -21.56 -10.76
CA ARG A 183 9.70 -20.30 -11.01
C ARG A 183 10.67 -19.11 -11.09
N PRO A 184 10.76 -18.41 -12.23
CA PRO A 184 11.59 -17.22 -12.33
C PRO A 184 11.00 -16.08 -11.50
N GLY A 185 11.86 -15.41 -10.74
CA GLY A 185 11.50 -14.26 -9.95
C GLY A 185 12.41 -14.07 -8.75
N ALA A 186 12.25 -12.93 -8.11
CA ALA A 186 13.03 -12.55 -6.95
C ALA A 186 12.22 -11.63 -6.03
N GLY A 187 12.63 -11.55 -4.78
CA GLY A 187 12.01 -10.66 -3.82
C GLY A 187 12.96 -10.16 -2.73
N LEU A 188 12.49 -9.15 -2.02
CA LEU A 188 13.01 -8.63 -0.78
C LEU A 188 12.06 -9.03 0.35
N ARG A 189 12.62 -9.43 1.49
CA ARG A 189 11.89 -9.55 2.76
C ARG A 189 12.65 -8.77 3.81
N CYS A 190 11.93 -7.92 4.51
CA CYS A 190 12.42 -7.14 5.62
C CYS A 190 11.70 -7.61 6.87
N MET A 191 12.38 -8.43 7.67
CA MET A 191 11.86 -8.99 8.91
C MET A 191 12.22 -8.08 10.08
N LEU A 192 11.24 -7.80 10.95
CA LEU A 192 11.44 -7.02 12.14
C LEU A 192 12.35 -7.77 13.13
N LYS A 193 13.45 -7.13 13.57
CA LYS A 193 14.40 -7.70 14.54
C LYS A 193 13.97 -7.47 15.98
N VAL A 194 13.34 -6.33 16.25
CA VAL A 194 12.96 -5.90 17.59
C VAL A 194 11.61 -6.44 18.02
N GLY A 195 11.39 -6.48 19.33
CA GLY A 195 10.24 -7.15 19.93
C GLY A 195 10.37 -8.66 19.81
N GLN A 196 9.25 -9.36 19.59
CA GLN A 196 9.29 -10.81 19.39
C GLN A 196 9.88 -11.12 18.00
N ALA A 197 11.01 -11.81 17.96
CA ALA A 197 11.69 -12.14 16.71
C ALA A 197 10.84 -13.02 15.78
N ASN A 198 11.12 -12.91 14.48
CA ASN A 198 10.52 -13.71 13.42
C ASN A 198 8.99 -13.64 13.37
N THR A 199 8.35 -12.56 13.83
CA THR A 199 6.89 -12.48 13.77
C THR A 199 6.39 -11.71 12.57
N THR A 200 7.05 -10.64 12.15
CA THR A 200 6.45 -9.61 11.29
C THR A 200 7.43 -9.21 10.21
N TRP A 201 6.97 -9.19 8.96
CA TRP A 201 7.80 -8.79 7.82
C TRP A 201 6.99 -8.01 6.80
N PHE A 202 7.69 -7.12 6.09
CA PHE A 202 7.25 -6.63 4.80
C PHE A 202 7.98 -7.41 3.72
N GLY A 203 7.29 -7.69 2.62
CA GLY A 203 7.90 -8.28 1.45
C GLY A 203 7.46 -7.59 0.18
N ASN A 204 8.34 -7.51 -0.80
CA ASN A 204 8.00 -7.14 -2.16
C ASN A 204 8.85 -7.93 -3.16
N GLY A 205 8.39 -8.05 -4.40
CA GLY A 205 9.16 -8.77 -5.40
C GLY A 205 8.51 -8.78 -6.76
N ASN A 206 8.95 -9.74 -7.57
CA ASN A 206 8.39 -10.06 -8.86
C ASN A 206 8.41 -11.59 -9.05
N TRP A 207 7.27 -12.16 -9.42
CA TRP A 207 7.15 -13.55 -9.87
C TRP A 207 6.57 -13.56 -11.28
N ASN A 208 7.27 -14.16 -12.25
CA ASN A 208 6.82 -14.26 -13.65
C ASN A 208 6.37 -12.91 -14.25
N GLY A 209 7.09 -11.82 -13.99
CA GLY A 209 6.74 -10.48 -14.46
C GLY A 209 5.74 -9.73 -13.58
N ASN A 210 5.07 -10.40 -12.63
CA ASN A 210 4.07 -9.77 -11.77
C ASN A 210 4.70 -9.26 -10.47
N THR A 211 4.61 -7.95 -10.25
CA THR A 211 5.07 -7.33 -9.01
C THR A 211 4.06 -7.54 -7.89
N TYR A 212 4.56 -7.66 -6.66
CA TYR A 212 3.73 -7.79 -5.48
C TYR A 212 4.40 -7.11 -4.29
N SER A 213 3.59 -6.81 -3.28
CA SER A 213 4.03 -6.44 -1.94
C SER A 213 3.06 -6.98 -0.91
N HIS A 214 3.54 -7.33 0.29
CA HIS A 214 2.70 -7.87 1.35
C HIS A 214 3.21 -7.48 2.74
N LEU A 215 2.27 -7.48 3.68
CA LEU A 215 2.55 -7.49 5.11
C LEU A 215 2.24 -8.89 5.65
N GLY A 216 3.26 -9.52 6.21
CA GLY A 216 3.13 -10.82 6.85
C GLY A 216 3.27 -10.72 8.37
N THR A 217 2.54 -11.59 9.06
CA THR A 217 2.66 -11.70 10.51
C THR A 217 2.37 -13.11 11.05
N ARG A 218 2.88 -13.40 12.25
CA ARG A 218 2.63 -14.64 12.99
C ARG A 218 1.23 -14.65 13.62
N GLY A 219 0.61 -15.82 13.64
CA GLY A 219 -0.61 -16.13 14.37
C GLY A 219 -0.45 -17.42 15.19
N ASN A 220 -1.53 -17.85 15.85
CA ASN A 220 -1.51 -19.03 16.73
C ASN A 220 -1.10 -20.31 15.99
N ASN A 221 -1.60 -20.50 14.76
CA ASN A 221 -1.43 -21.74 13.99
C ASN A 221 -0.36 -21.64 12.88
N GLY A 222 0.57 -20.69 12.99
CA GLY A 222 1.60 -20.45 11.98
C GLY A 222 1.55 -19.01 11.46
N TYR A 223 1.91 -18.80 10.20
CA TYR A 223 2.04 -17.46 9.63
C TYR A 223 0.93 -17.19 8.60
N GLY A 224 0.61 -15.91 8.44
CA GLY A 224 -0.30 -15.41 7.41
C GLY A 224 0.20 -14.09 6.85
N ALA A 225 -0.35 -13.67 5.72
CA ALA A 225 0.02 -12.44 5.04
C ALA A 225 -1.19 -11.83 4.32
N GLY A 226 -1.11 -10.54 4.01
CA GLY A 226 -2.06 -9.87 3.13
C GLY A 226 -1.28 -9.00 2.14
N ASP A 227 -1.62 -9.08 0.87
CA ASP A 227 -0.98 -8.24 -0.13
C ASP A 227 -1.43 -6.78 0.04
N ILE A 228 -0.46 -5.87 -0.05
CA ILE A 228 -0.70 -4.45 -0.26
C ILE A 228 -0.74 -4.27 -1.77
N CYS A 229 -1.88 -3.84 -2.31
CA CYS A 229 -2.10 -3.88 -3.75
C CYS A 229 -2.59 -2.56 -4.33
N GLY A 230 -2.29 -2.35 -5.61
CA GLY A 230 -2.55 -1.11 -6.33
C GLY A 230 -1.28 -0.35 -6.67
N ASN A 231 -1.44 0.95 -6.94
CA ASN A 231 -0.36 1.78 -7.45
C ASN A 231 0.88 1.74 -6.54
N GLY A 232 2.06 1.52 -7.11
CA GLY A 232 3.32 1.40 -6.38
C GLY A 232 3.61 0.03 -5.77
N PHE A 233 2.61 -0.76 -5.36
CA PHE A 233 2.85 -2.04 -4.65
C PHE A 233 2.67 -3.31 -5.49
N GLY A 234 1.95 -3.23 -6.61
CA GLY A 234 1.71 -4.34 -7.54
C GLY A 234 0.23 -4.72 -7.62
N PRO A 235 -0.19 -5.45 -8.68
CA PRO A 235 -1.60 -5.77 -8.91
C PRO A 235 -2.17 -6.89 -8.02
N SER A 236 -1.32 -7.71 -7.40
CA SER A 236 -1.77 -8.86 -6.60
C SER A 236 -2.40 -8.42 -5.29
N CYS A 237 -3.63 -8.86 -5.01
CA CYS A 237 -4.41 -8.54 -3.80
C CYS A 237 -4.79 -9.80 -3.01
N ASN A 238 -3.87 -10.74 -2.80
CA ASN A 238 -4.20 -12.03 -2.16
C ASN A 238 -4.31 -11.93 -0.63
N ASN A 239 -5.04 -12.89 -0.06
CA ASN A 239 -5.02 -13.19 1.37
C ASN A 239 -4.34 -14.53 1.61
N PHE A 240 -3.45 -14.57 2.59
CA PHE A 240 -2.87 -15.80 3.11
C PHE A 240 -3.31 -15.91 4.58
N GLY A 241 -4.30 -16.78 4.84
CA GLY A 241 -4.83 -17.01 6.19
C GLY A 241 -3.75 -17.48 7.16
N TYR A 242 -3.95 -17.28 8.46
CA TYR A 242 -2.96 -17.74 9.43
C TYR A 242 -2.82 -19.26 9.41
N GLY A 243 -1.58 -19.74 9.40
CA GLY A 243 -1.25 -21.16 9.27
C GLY A 243 -1.11 -21.64 7.81
N SER A 244 -1.40 -20.78 6.83
CA SER A 244 -1.11 -21.09 5.43
C SER A 244 0.38 -21.05 5.10
N LEU A 245 1.20 -20.40 5.94
CA LEU A 245 2.64 -20.27 5.75
C LEU A 245 3.40 -20.90 6.93
N THR A 246 4.40 -21.73 6.59
CA THR A 246 5.30 -22.38 7.54
C THR A 246 6.74 -21.93 7.28
N PHE A 247 7.42 -21.48 8.33
CA PHE A 247 8.81 -21.03 8.27
C PHE A 247 9.71 -22.09 8.90
N THR A 248 10.60 -22.68 8.10
CA THR A 248 11.64 -23.60 8.58
C THR A 248 12.98 -22.86 8.54
N PRO A 249 13.62 -22.62 9.69
CA PRO A 249 14.95 -21.99 9.73
C PRO A 249 15.98 -22.76 8.92
N THR A 250 16.85 -22.05 8.22
CA THR A 250 18.04 -22.59 7.55
C THR A 250 19.26 -21.77 7.95
N PRO A 251 20.49 -22.28 7.73
CA PRO A 251 21.68 -21.43 7.82
C PRO A 251 21.49 -20.18 6.95
N GLY A 252 21.51 -19.01 7.57
CA GLY A 252 21.36 -17.72 6.88
C GLY A 252 19.95 -17.37 6.38
N GLY A 253 18.88 -18.04 6.80
CA GLY A 253 17.52 -17.66 6.39
C GLY A 253 16.41 -18.65 6.71
N PHE A 254 15.46 -18.79 5.78
CA PHE A 254 14.27 -19.62 5.94
C PHE A 254 13.87 -20.32 4.65
N LYS A 255 13.32 -21.53 4.77
CA LYS A 255 12.40 -22.10 3.78
C LYS A 255 10.98 -21.75 4.19
N VAL A 256 10.21 -21.16 3.29
CA VAL A 256 8.81 -20.83 3.51
C VAL A 256 7.95 -21.71 2.62
N THR A 257 7.11 -22.53 3.24
CA THR A 257 6.28 -23.54 2.59
C THR A 257 4.79 -23.37 2.93
N GLY A 258 3.93 -24.11 2.24
CA GLY A 258 2.46 -24.03 2.38
C GLY A 258 1.87 -23.34 1.15
N ALA A 259 1.20 -22.21 1.35
CA ALA A 259 0.71 -21.37 0.25
C ALA A 259 1.85 -20.75 -0.57
N TRP A 260 3.05 -20.63 0.01
CA TRP A 260 4.26 -20.20 -0.69
C TRP A 260 5.25 -21.36 -0.85
N SER A 261 6.16 -21.20 -1.81
CA SER A 261 7.29 -22.11 -2.05
C SER A 261 8.53 -21.25 -2.26
N GLU A 262 9.06 -20.69 -1.17
CA GLU A 262 10.12 -19.67 -1.22
C GLU A 262 11.34 -20.06 -0.39
N GLN A 263 12.51 -19.71 -0.89
CA GLN A 263 13.78 -19.77 -0.16
C GLN A 263 14.26 -18.35 0.11
N TRP A 264 14.44 -18.03 1.39
CA TRP A 264 14.91 -16.73 1.87
C TRP A 264 16.36 -16.88 2.31
N ARG A 265 17.24 -16.00 1.80
CA ARG A 265 18.68 -16.01 2.09
C ARG A 265 19.15 -14.58 2.39
N ARG A 266 19.97 -14.40 3.43
CA ARG A 266 20.62 -13.12 3.73
C ARG A 266 21.62 -12.73 2.66
#